data_AF-A0A968X0X4-F1
#
_entry.id   AF-A0A968X0X4-F1
#
_cell.length_a   1.000
_cell.length_b   1.000
_cell.length_c   1.000
_cell.angle_alpha   90.00
_cell.angle_beta   90.00
_cell.angle_gamma   90.00
#
_symmetry.space_group_name_H-M   'P 1'
#
loop_
_entity.id
_entity.type
_entity.pdbx_description
1 polymer ?
#
loop_
_entity_poly.entity_id
_entity_poly.type
_entity_poly.pdbx_seq_one_letter_code
_entity_poly.pdbx_strand_id
1 'polypeptide(L)'
;MNINLNERLLKACREIFLRCYEFEDNENLKILFSDSAFKALRKRLPTSASTMSERIDQIIVLLQDEVIDNQPALLVMVNQLAKRYEGLGLQNDLLSLKDRLSASTITTATPAVLIEFEKLPMPDKVALRNYLSNRYTLAEMESLCLDVNSLIQQEGKLDNEVNLEVVGGSSKTSVALNLIQYLERRGWLNYLIKAIRSTDQAKTFPI
;
A
#
# COMPACT_ATOMS: atom_id res chain seq x y z
N MET A 1 -7.35 -0.95 2.84
CA MET A 1 -7.33 0.50 2.59
C MET A 1 -5.97 0.99 3.05
N ASN A 2 -5.01 1.20 2.13
CA ASN A 2 -3.63 1.53 2.49
C ASN A 2 -3.36 3.00 2.18
N ILE A 3 -2.60 3.69 3.03
CA ILE A 3 -2.17 5.06 2.75
C ILE A 3 -0.96 4.99 1.82
N ASN A 4 -1.08 5.59 0.63
CA ASN A 4 0.07 5.85 -0.21
C ASN A 4 0.76 7.14 0.28
N LEU A 5 1.77 6.99 1.12
CA LEU A 5 2.58 8.11 1.59
C LEU A 5 3.54 8.55 0.48
N ASN A 6 3.27 9.68 -0.15
CA ASN A 6 4.28 10.35 -0.96
C ASN A 6 5.41 10.92 -0.08
N GLU A 7 6.55 11.22 -0.69
CA GLU A 7 7.75 11.70 0.02
C GLU A 7 7.48 12.96 0.89
N ARG A 8 6.60 13.85 0.43
CA ARG A 8 6.21 15.07 1.17
C ARG A 8 5.35 14.76 2.41
N LEU A 9 4.46 13.78 2.32
CA LEU A 9 3.63 13.34 3.44
C LEU A 9 4.47 12.54 4.44
N LEU A 10 5.35 11.67 3.97
CA LEU A 10 6.28 10.93 4.81
C LEU A 10 7.17 11.89 5.63
N LYS A 11 7.72 12.92 4.98
CA LYS A 11 8.50 13.95 5.65
C LYS A 11 7.69 14.69 6.71
N ALA A 12 6.45 15.08 6.40
CA ALA A 12 5.57 15.76 7.36
C ALA A 12 5.19 14.87 8.55
N CYS A 13 4.90 13.59 8.34
CA CYS A 13 4.67 12.62 9.42
C CYS A 13 5.88 12.56 10.36
N ARG A 14 7.09 12.44 9.80
CA ARG A 14 8.33 12.41 10.58
C ARG A 14 8.54 13.67 11.41
N GLU A 15 8.42 14.84 10.79
CA GLU A 15 8.62 16.13 11.47
C GLU A 15 7.65 16.33 12.64
N ILE A 16 6.40 15.90 12.47
CA ILE A 16 5.38 16.01 13.53
C ILE A 16 5.62 14.96 14.62
N PHE A 17 5.91 13.71 14.25
CA PHE A 17 6.15 12.63 15.24
C PHE A 17 7.44 12.86 16.05
N LEU A 18 8.45 13.52 15.49
CA LEU A 18 9.64 13.94 16.22
C LEU A 18 9.34 14.92 17.37
N ARG A 19 8.18 15.58 17.35
CA ARG A 19 7.73 16.50 18.39
C ARG A 19 6.76 15.83 19.38
N CYS A 20 6.43 14.56 19.18
CA CYS A 20 5.53 13.80 20.05
C CYS A 20 6.34 13.03 21.11
N TYR A 21 6.04 13.24 22.39
CA TYR A 21 6.70 12.57 23.53
C TYR A 21 6.56 11.05 23.48
N GLU A 22 5.50 10.53 22.86
CA GLU A 22 5.23 9.09 22.76
C GLU A 22 6.32 8.32 22.01
N PHE A 23 7.10 9.00 21.17
CA PHE A 23 8.17 8.37 20.40
C PHE A 23 9.55 8.53 21.05
N GLU A 24 9.68 9.21 22.20
CA GLU A 24 10.98 9.44 22.86
C GLU A 24 11.63 8.14 23.35
N ASP A 25 10.83 7.20 23.87
CA ASP A 25 11.29 5.88 24.30
C ASP A 25 10.27 4.77 23.99
N ASN A 26 10.70 3.52 24.16
CA ASN A 26 9.86 2.35 23.88
C ASN A 26 8.73 2.16 24.93
N GLU A 27 8.85 2.72 26.14
CA GLU A 27 7.83 2.60 27.18
C GLU A 27 6.66 3.54 26.89
N ASN A 28 6.94 4.81 26.56
CA ASN A 28 5.94 5.79 26.13
C ASN A 28 5.21 5.32 24.86
N LEU A 29 5.94 4.70 23.93
CA LEU A 29 5.35 4.12 22.73
C LEU A 29 4.43 2.93 23.08
N LYS A 30 4.82 2.06 24.03
CA LYS A 30 3.94 0.98 24.51
C LYS A 30 2.69 1.51 25.17
N ILE A 31 2.73 2.67 25.85
CA ILE A 31 1.55 3.30 26.44
C ILE A 31 0.58 3.75 25.33
N LEU A 32 1.09 4.31 24.22
CA LEU A 32 0.28 4.62 23.04
C LEU A 32 -0.38 3.37 22.44
N PHE A 33 0.38 2.28 22.32
CA PHE A 33 -0.10 0.98 21.79
C PHE A 33 -0.84 0.11 22.82
N SER A 34 -1.07 0.62 24.04
CA SER A 34 -1.90 -0.05 25.04
C SER A 34 -3.39 0.25 24.82
N ASP A 35 -3.71 1.23 23.98
CA ASP A 35 -5.07 1.48 23.50
C ASP A 35 -5.62 0.24 22.77
N SER A 36 -6.92 -0.04 22.92
CA SER A 36 -7.56 -1.23 22.37
C SER A 36 -7.39 -1.34 20.85
N ALA A 37 -7.37 -0.20 20.15
CA ALA A 37 -7.19 -0.11 18.71
C ALA A 37 -5.84 -0.68 18.24
N PHE A 38 -4.78 -0.49 19.02
CA PHE A 38 -3.40 -0.84 18.65
C PHE A 38 -2.89 -2.12 19.29
N LYS A 39 -3.70 -2.76 20.14
CA LYS A 39 -3.33 -3.94 20.94
C LYS A 39 -2.77 -5.08 20.09
N ALA A 40 -3.33 -5.30 18.89
CA ALA A 40 -2.87 -6.34 17.95
C ALA A 40 -1.46 -6.06 17.41
N LEU A 41 -1.09 -4.78 17.25
CA LEU A 41 0.19 -4.35 16.71
C LEU A 41 1.30 -4.27 17.77
N ARG A 42 0.95 -4.34 19.06
CA ARG A 42 1.89 -4.25 20.18
C ARG A 42 3.05 -5.27 20.09
N LYS A 43 2.78 -6.48 19.62
CA LYS A 43 3.81 -7.54 19.45
C LYS A 43 4.81 -7.26 18.31
N ARG A 44 4.45 -6.34 17.41
CA ARG A 44 5.23 -5.95 16.22
C ARG A 44 5.93 -4.61 16.40
N LEU A 45 5.87 -4.04 17.62
CA LEU A 45 6.58 -2.81 17.92
C LEU A 45 8.09 -3.01 17.77
N PRO A 46 8.79 -2.00 17.23
CA PRO A 46 10.23 -2.04 17.09
C PRO A 46 10.88 -2.06 18.48
N THR A 47 11.69 -3.08 18.75
CA THR A 47 12.45 -3.21 20.00
C THR A 47 13.93 -2.88 19.83
N SER A 48 14.41 -2.87 18.58
CA SER A 48 15.82 -2.65 18.23
C SER A 48 16.18 -1.20 17.90
N ALA A 49 15.20 -0.29 17.81
CA ALA A 49 15.45 1.10 17.43
C ALA A 49 16.31 1.82 18.49
N SER A 50 17.46 2.29 18.05
CA SER A 50 18.48 2.94 18.90
C SER A 50 18.24 4.45 19.06
N THR A 51 17.50 5.05 18.14
CA THR A 51 17.18 6.48 18.13
C THR A 51 15.69 6.73 17.93
N MET A 52 15.22 7.91 18.34
CA MET A 52 13.83 8.35 18.13
C MET A 52 13.46 8.37 16.65
N SER A 53 14.35 8.89 15.78
CA SER A 53 14.09 8.94 14.33
C SER A 53 13.93 7.55 13.72
N GLU A 54 14.80 6.61 14.10
CA GLU A 54 14.72 5.23 13.64
C GLU A 54 13.43 4.54 14.12
N ARG A 55 13.01 4.82 15.36
CA ARG A 55 11.75 4.31 15.91
C ARG A 55 10.55 4.84 15.14
N ILE A 56 10.52 6.14 14.85
CA ILE A 56 9.47 6.79 14.06
C ILE A 56 9.38 6.16 12.68
N ASP A 57 10.52 5.94 12.02
CA ASP A 57 10.56 5.32 10.69
C ASP A 57 9.98 3.91 10.70
N GLN A 58 10.41 3.08 11.64
CA GLN A 58 9.92 1.72 11.78
C GLN A 58 8.42 1.70 12.11
N ILE A 59 7.92 2.65 12.89
CA ILE A 59 6.48 2.78 13.18
C ILE A 59 5.70 3.25 11.96
N ILE A 60 6.18 4.23 11.20
CA ILE A 60 5.48 4.67 9.99
C ILE A 60 5.38 3.51 9.01
N VAL A 61 6.46 2.75 8.80
CA VAL A 61 6.46 1.55 7.94
C VAL A 61 5.47 0.51 8.46
N LEU A 62 5.45 0.24 9.77
CA LEU A 62 4.50 -0.69 10.37
C LEU A 62 3.06 -0.25 10.14
N LEU A 63 2.75 1.04 10.32
CA LEU A 63 1.37 1.55 10.28
C LEU A 63 0.87 1.80 8.85
N GLN A 64 1.75 1.91 7.87
CA GLN A 64 1.39 2.22 6.48
C GLN A 64 0.59 1.10 5.81
N ASP A 65 0.91 -0.15 6.14
CA ASP A 65 0.30 -1.36 5.57
C ASP A 65 -0.83 -1.93 6.43
N GLU A 66 -1.12 -1.33 7.58
CA GLU A 66 -2.08 -1.85 8.55
C GLU A 66 -3.40 -1.08 8.53
N VAL A 67 -4.48 -1.80 8.85
CA VAL A 67 -5.85 -1.28 8.91
C VAL A 67 -6.44 -1.64 10.26
N ILE A 68 -7.04 -0.66 10.93
CA ILE A 68 -7.72 -0.80 12.21
C ILE A 68 -9.14 -0.26 12.03
N ASP A 69 -10.16 -1.07 12.32
CA ASP A 69 -11.58 -0.69 12.21
C ASP A 69 -11.93 -0.04 10.86
N ASN A 70 -11.48 -0.66 9.77
CA ASN A 70 -11.63 -0.18 8.38
C ASN A 70 -10.97 1.18 8.07
N GLN A 71 -10.13 1.69 8.96
CA GLN A 71 -9.34 2.90 8.74
C GLN A 71 -7.84 2.55 8.68
N PRO A 72 -7.05 3.27 7.88
CA PRO A 72 -5.60 3.09 7.90
C PRO A 72 -5.03 3.35 9.29
N ALA A 73 -4.17 2.46 9.77
CA ALA A 73 -3.67 2.52 11.14
C ALA A 73 -2.91 3.82 11.43
N LEU A 74 -2.20 4.37 10.45
CA LEU A 74 -1.53 5.68 10.58
C LEU A 74 -2.53 6.83 10.77
N LEU A 75 -3.70 6.79 10.12
CA LEU A 75 -4.74 7.81 10.31
C LEU A 75 -5.36 7.69 11.71
N VAL A 76 -5.63 6.47 12.16
CA VAL A 76 -6.09 6.20 13.54
C VAL A 76 -5.06 6.72 14.56
N MET A 77 -3.77 6.52 14.29
CA MET A 77 -2.69 6.96 15.16
C MET A 77 -2.65 8.47 15.29
N VAL A 78 -2.67 9.19 14.16
CA VAL A 78 -2.67 10.66 14.14
C VAL A 78 -3.91 11.21 14.85
N ASN A 79 -5.08 10.58 14.69
CA ASN A 79 -6.29 10.94 15.42
C ASN A 79 -6.15 10.77 16.93
N GLN A 80 -5.53 9.68 17.39
CA GLN A 80 -5.31 9.46 18.82
C GLN A 80 -4.30 10.44 19.40
N LEU A 81 -3.21 10.70 18.69
CA LEU A 81 -2.25 11.74 19.08
C LEU A 81 -2.93 13.10 19.15
N ALA A 82 -3.71 13.50 18.13
CA ALA A 82 -4.41 14.80 18.13
C ALA A 82 -5.30 14.98 19.37
N LYS A 83 -5.94 13.91 19.86
CA LYS A 83 -6.73 13.94 21.11
C LYS A 83 -5.85 14.08 22.35
N ARG A 84 -4.70 13.40 22.40
CA ARG A 84 -3.76 13.50 23.53
C ARG A 84 -3.13 14.87 23.67
N TYR A 85 -2.89 15.54 22.55
CA TYR A 85 -2.36 16.90 22.51
C TYR A 85 -3.47 17.97 22.52
N GLU A 86 -4.70 17.63 22.87
CA GLU A 86 -5.81 18.59 22.88
C GLU A 86 -5.49 19.83 23.75
N GLY A 87 -5.68 21.01 23.16
CA GLY A 87 -5.33 22.29 23.81
C GLY A 87 -3.83 22.62 23.81
N LEU A 88 -2.97 21.76 23.24
CA LEU A 88 -1.55 22.02 23.05
C LEU A 88 -1.25 22.45 21.62
N GLY A 89 -0.15 23.19 21.42
CA GLY A 89 0.24 23.71 20.10
C GLY A 89 0.45 22.64 19.02
N LEU A 90 0.71 21.39 19.40
CA LEU A 90 0.91 20.27 18.48
C LEU A 90 -0.39 19.68 17.91
N GLN A 91 -1.55 19.97 18.53
CA GLN A 91 -2.85 19.47 18.05
C GLN A 91 -3.16 19.93 16.63
N ASN A 92 -2.91 21.21 16.34
CA ASN A 92 -3.23 21.80 15.02
C ASN A 92 -2.38 21.16 13.92
N ASP A 93 -1.11 20.88 14.20
CA ASP A 93 -0.20 20.20 13.26
C ASP A 93 -0.69 18.76 12.99
N LEU A 94 -1.11 18.05 14.04
CA LEU A 94 -1.66 16.69 13.92
C LEU A 94 -3.01 16.66 13.18
N LEU A 95 -3.89 17.64 13.41
CA LEU A 95 -5.16 17.77 12.68
C LEU A 95 -4.91 18.11 11.20
N SER A 96 -3.99 19.02 10.90
CA SER A 96 -3.59 19.32 9.52
C SER A 96 -3.00 18.08 8.83
N LEU A 97 -2.17 17.31 9.53
CA LEU A 97 -1.63 16.05 9.03
C LEU A 97 -2.75 15.03 8.78
N LYS A 98 -3.70 14.91 9.70
CA LYS A 98 -4.88 14.05 9.54
C LYS A 98 -5.66 14.40 8.28
N ASP A 99 -5.93 15.67 8.02
CA ASP A 99 -6.68 16.09 6.83
C ASP A 99 -5.92 15.74 5.55
N ARG A 100 -4.60 15.94 5.55
CA ARG A 100 -3.72 15.56 4.43
C ARG A 100 -3.68 14.04 4.21
N LEU A 101 -3.59 13.26 5.29
CA LEU A 101 -3.67 11.80 5.23
C LEU A 101 -5.05 11.36 4.75
N SER A 102 -6.12 11.98 5.23
CA SER A 102 -7.49 11.67 4.84
C SER A 102 -7.71 11.96 3.36
N ALA A 103 -7.25 13.11 2.84
CA ALA A 103 -7.25 13.41 1.41
C ALA A 103 -6.46 12.37 0.60
N SER A 104 -5.35 11.87 1.16
CA SER A 104 -4.58 10.77 0.55
C SER A 104 -5.29 9.41 0.60
N THR A 105 -6.21 9.20 1.55
CA THR A 105 -7.05 8.00 1.65
C THR A 105 -8.29 8.06 0.77
N ILE A 106 -8.83 9.26 0.53
CA ILE A 106 -9.98 9.51 -0.37
C ILE A 106 -9.63 9.17 -1.83
N THR A 107 -8.34 9.09 -2.18
CA THR A 107 -7.88 8.55 -3.47
C THR A 107 -8.11 7.03 -3.63
N THR A 108 -8.65 6.33 -2.61
CA THR A 108 -8.98 4.89 -2.70
C THR A 108 -10.46 4.55 -2.45
N ALA A 109 -11.35 5.55 -2.40
CA ALA A 109 -12.78 5.31 -2.26
C ALA A 109 -13.60 6.28 -3.13
N THR A 110 -13.49 6.16 -4.44
CA THR A 110 -14.49 6.67 -5.37
C THR A 110 -14.58 5.70 -6.56
N PRO A 111 -15.77 5.18 -6.91
CA PRO A 111 -15.97 4.38 -8.12
C PRO A 111 -15.98 5.23 -9.40
N ALA A 112 -15.19 6.31 -9.44
CA ALA A 112 -15.21 7.32 -10.50
C ALA A 112 -13.82 7.84 -10.92
N VAL A 113 -12.76 7.07 -10.68
CA VAL A 113 -11.53 7.23 -11.46
C VAL A 113 -11.38 5.98 -12.30
N LEU A 114 -12.01 6.02 -13.48
CA LEU A 114 -11.41 5.42 -14.66
C LEU A 114 -9.99 5.99 -14.72
N ILE A 115 -9.02 5.29 -14.14
CA ILE A 115 -7.64 5.50 -14.53
C ILE A 115 -7.65 5.08 -15.99
N GLU A 116 -7.58 6.06 -16.90
CA GLU A 116 -7.21 5.81 -18.29
C GLU A 116 -5.79 5.23 -18.26
N PHE A 117 -5.67 3.95 -17.91
CA PHE A 117 -4.48 3.14 -18.17
C PHE A 117 -4.14 3.16 -19.66
N GLU A 118 -5.04 3.67 -20.51
CA GLU A 118 -4.83 4.00 -21.92
C GLU A 118 -3.66 4.96 -22.19
N LYS A 119 -3.30 5.89 -21.28
CA LYS A 119 -2.35 6.97 -21.62
C LYS A 119 -1.02 7.04 -20.85
N LEU A 120 -0.78 6.18 -19.86
CA LEU A 120 0.46 6.27 -19.09
C LEU A 120 1.58 5.37 -19.65
N PRO A 121 2.79 5.91 -19.93
CA PRO A 121 3.98 5.11 -20.20
C PRO A 121 4.35 4.34 -18.94
N MET A 122 4.51 3.01 -19.05
CA MET A 122 4.81 2.02 -18.00
C MET A 122 4.57 2.50 -16.55
N PRO A 123 3.44 2.11 -15.91
CA PRO A 123 3.15 2.51 -14.54
C PRO A 123 4.24 1.99 -13.58
N ASP A 124 4.58 2.83 -12.59
CA ASP A 124 5.46 2.50 -11.48
C ASP A 124 5.10 1.12 -10.87
N LYS A 125 6.10 0.29 -10.55
CA LYS A 125 5.93 -1.08 -10.04
C LYS A 125 5.08 -1.10 -8.77
N VAL A 126 5.25 -0.07 -7.93
CA VAL A 126 4.47 0.06 -6.69
C VAL A 126 3.00 0.32 -7.03
N ALA A 127 2.72 1.20 -8.00
CA ALA A 127 1.37 1.47 -8.47
C ALA A 127 0.74 0.23 -9.11
N LEU A 128 1.47 -0.49 -9.97
CA LEU A 128 0.99 -1.71 -10.64
C LEU A 128 0.71 -2.84 -9.64
N ARG A 129 1.59 -3.03 -8.64
CA ARG A 129 1.39 -3.99 -7.57
C ARG A 129 0.12 -3.68 -6.78
N ASN A 130 -0.02 -2.43 -6.36
CA ASN A 130 -1.18 -2.00 -5.58
C ASN A 130 -2.47 -2.11 -6.40
N TYR A 131 -2.41 -1.83 -7.71
CA TYR A 131 -3.54 -2.00 -8.62
C TYR A 131 -4.00 -3.46 -8.68
N LEU A 132 -3.07 -4.38 -8.96
CA LEU A 132 -3.35 -5.81 -9.02
C LEU A 132 -3.89 -6.33 -7.69
N SER A 133 -3.22 -6.04 -6.57
CA SER A 133 -3.60 -6.57 -5.26
C SER A 133 -4.96 -6.08 -4.77
N ASN A 134 -5.38 -4.87 -5.17
CA ASN A 134 -6.64 -4.29 -4.75
C ASN A 134 -7.81 -4.69 -5.64
N ARG A 135 -7.58 -4.89 -6.94
CA ARG A 135 -8.64 -5.07 -7.94
C ARG A 135 -8.85 -6.52 -8.38
N TYR A 136 -7.83 -7.36 -8.23
CA TYR A 136 -7.88 -8.75 -8.66
C TYR A 136 -7.76 -9.68 -7.45
N THR A 137 -8.61 -10.69 -7.41
CA THR A 137 -8.46 -11.87 -6.57
C THR A 137 -7.36 -12.77 -7.12
N LEU A 138 -6.90 -13.75 -6.33
CA LEU A 138 -5.89 -14.71 -6.80
C LEU A 138 -6.36 -15.47 -8.05
N ALA A 139 -7.63 -15.91 -8.08
CA ALA A 139 -8.20 -16.57 -9.25
C ALA A 139 -8.22 -15.67 -10.50
N GLU A 140 -8.51 -14.38 -10.33
CA GLU A 140 -8.47 -13.44 -11.46
C GLU A 140 -7.04 -13.09 -11.89
N MET A 141 -6.06 -13.10 -10.96
CA MET A 141 -4.64 -12.99 -11.30
C MET A 141 -4.15 -14.22 -12.06
N GLU A 142 -4.69 -15.39 -11.76
CA GLU A 142 -4.41 -16.62 -12.49
C GLU A 142 -4.97 -16.54 -13.92
N SER A 143 -6.19 -16.02 -14.07
CA SER A 143 -6.76 -15.69 -15.39
C SER A 143 -5.90 -14.67 -16.16
N LEU A 144 -5.37 -13.64 -15.49
CA LEU A 144 -4.44 -12.68 -16.11
C LEU A 144 -3.15 -13.36 -16.59
N CYS A 145 -2.66 -14.38 -15.89
CA CYS A 145 -1.49 -15.14 -16.33
C CYS A 145 -1.78 -15.91 -17.63
N LEU A 146 -2.99 -16.47 -17.78
CA LEU A 146 -3.43 -17.12 -19.02
C LEU A 146 -3.54 -16.11 -20.18
N ASP A 147 -4.08 -14.92 -19.93
CA ASP A 147 -4.16 -13.85 -20.94
C ASP A 147 -2.77 -13.39 -21.37
N VAL A 148 -1.83 -13.25 -20.42
CA VAL A 148 -0.43 -12.92 -20.71
C VAL A 148 0.24 -14.02 -21.54
N ASN A 149 0.06 -15.31 -21.18
CA ASN A 149 0.57 -16.43 -21.98
C ASN A 149 0.04 -16.40 -23.41
N SER A 150 -1.25 -16.14 -23.58
CA SER A 150 -1.89 -16.06 -24.90
C SER A 150 -1.26 -14.95 -25.75
N LEU A 151 -1.02 -13.77 -25.17
CA LEU A 151 -0.37 -12.65 -25.86
C LEU A 151 1.10 -12.94 -26.21
N ILE A 152 1.83 -13.61 -25.31
CA ILE A 152 3.23 -13.99 -25.52
C ILE A 152 3.34 -15.05 -26.65
N GLN A 153 2.43 -16.03 -26.66
CA GLN A 153 2.35 -17.06 -27.71
C GLN A 153 2.01 -16.48 -29.08
N GLN A 154 1.09 -15.49 -29.13
CA GLN A 154 0.75 -14.78 -30.37
C GLN A 154 1.94 -14.04 -30.97
N GLU A 155 2.90 -13.60 -30.15
CA GLU A 155 4.16 -12.99 -30.62
C GLU A 155 5.30 -14.00 -30.80
N GLY A 156 5.00 -15.31 -30.81
CA GLY A 156 5.94 -16.38 -31.16
C GLY A 156 6.93 -16.78 -30.06
N LYS A 157 6.72 -16.34 -28.81
CA LYS A 157 7.59 -16.68 -27.67
C LYS A 157 7.01 -17.89 -26.93
N LEU A 158 7.40 -19.10 -27.31
CA LEU A 158 6.73 -20.33 -26.89
C LEU A 158 7.28 -20.97 -25.59
N ASP A 159 8.42 -20.51 -25.08
CA ASP A 159 9.21 -21.35 -24.16
C ASP A 159 9.01 -21.12 -22.66
N ASN A 160 8.15 -20.19 -22.22
CA ASN A 160 7.90 -20.08 -20.77
C ASN A 160 6.45 -19.79 -20.40
N GLU A 161 5.90 -20.69 -19.60
CA GLU A 161 4.61 -20.53 -18.95
C GLU A 161 4.70 -19.49 -17.81
N VAL A 162 3.74 -18.57 -17.82
CA VAL A 162 3.46 -17.66 -16.72
C VAL A 162 2.27 -18.25 -15.96
N ASN A 163 2.46 -18.67 -14.72
CA ASN A 163 1.36 -19.08 -13.83
C ASN A 163 1.73 -18.72 -12.39
N LEU A 164 0.73 -18.73 -11.49
CA LEU A 164 0.94 -18.30 -10.10
C LEU A 164 1.82 -19.27 -9.30
N GLU A 165 1.90 -20.54 -9.71
CA GLU A 165 2.79 -21.53 -9.09
C GLU A 165 4.26 -21.21 -9.34
N VAL A 166 4.61 -20.82 -10.58
CA VAL A 166 5.96 -20.44 -10.97
C VAL A 166 6.36 -19.08 -10.37
N VAL A 167 5.40 -18.17 -10.26
CA VAL A 167 5.60 -16.85 -9.65
C VAL A 167 5.77 -16.96 -8.13
N GLY A 168 5.04 -17.88 -7.49
CA GLY A 168 5.06 -18.11 -6.05
C GLY A 168 4.49 -16.96 -5.21
N GLY A 169 4.16 -17.24 -3.96
CA GLY A 169 3.67 -16.25 -3.00
C GLY A 169 2.49 -16.76 -2.17
N SER A 170 2.34 -16.24 -0.96
CA SER A 170 1.29 -16.66 -0.01
C SER A 170 0.19 -15.61 0.18
N SER A 171 0.33 -14.43 -0.43
CA SER A 171 -0.61 -13.32 -0.29
C SER A 171 -0.78 -12.59 -1.63
N LYS A 172 -1.94 -11.95 -1.84
CA LYS A 172 -2.21 -11.18 -3.09
C LYS A 172 -1.12 -10.16 -3.40
N THR A 173 -0.61 -9.49 -2.37
CA THR A 173 0.45 -8.47 -2.52
C THR A 173 1.79 -9.10 -2.91
N SER A 174 2.15 -10.24 -2.30
CA SER A 174 3.39 -10.95 -2.66
C SER A 174 3.29 -11.57 -4.05
N VAL A 175 2.14 -12.17 -4.40
CA VAL A 175 1.86 -12.71 -5.73
C VAL A 175 1.90 -11.63 -6.81
N ALA A 176 1.23 -10.48 -6.60
CA ALA A 176 1.26 -9.36 -7.54
C ALA A 176 2.68 -8.82 -7.74
N LEU A 177 3.45 -8.67 -6.65
CA LEU A 177 4.84 -8.21 -6.73
C LEU A 177 5.72 -9.21 -7.49
N ASN A 178 5.62 -10.49 -7.15
CA ASN A 178 6.40 -11.54 -7.79
C ASN A 178 6.06 -11.66 -9.27
N LEU A 179 4.78 -11.52 -9.66
CA LEU A 179 4.33 -11.55 -11.05
C LEU A 179 4.95 -10.41 -11.85
N ILE A 180 4.92 -9.20 -11.29
CA ILE A 180 5.54 -8.01 -11.89
C ILE A 180 7.04 -8.24 -12.07
N GLN A 181 7.74 -8.73 -11.04
CA GLN A 181 9.19 -8.97 -11.09
C GLN A 181 9.55 -10.06 -12.10
N TYR A 182 8.77 -11.15 -12.16
CA TYR A 182 8.98 -12.25 -13.10
C TYR A 182 8.86 -11.79 -14.54
N LEU A 183 7.81 -11.04 -14.85
CA LEU A 183 7.58 -10.51 -16.20
C LEU A 183 8.57 -9.40 -16.55
N GLU A 184 8.97 -8.56 -15.60
CA GLU A 184 9.98 -7.54 -15.83
C GLU A 184 11.35 -8.13 -16.18
N ARG A 185 11.82 -9.15 -15.45
CA ARG A 185 13.12 -9.81 -15.71
C ARG A 185 13.22 -10.37 -17.12
N ARG A 186 12.09 -10.70 -17.74
CA ARG A 186 11.99 -11.23 -19.10
C ARG A 186 11.63 -10.19 -20.15
N GLY A 187 11.44 -8.92 -19.75
CA GLY A 187 11.02 -7.84 -20.65
C GLY A 187 9.56 -7.97 -21.10
N TRP A 188 8.72 -8.66 -20.34
CA TRP A 188 7.34 -9.02 -20.67
C TRP A 188 6.28 -8.21 -19.90
N LEU A 189 6.69 -7.19 -19.15
CA LEU A 189 5.76 -6.40 -18.35
C LEU A 189 4.68 -5.71 -19.20
N ASN A 190 4.99 -5.38 -20.46
CA ASN A 190 4.03 -4.80 -21.39
C ASN A 190 2.85 -5.75 -21.73
N TYR A 191 3.06 -7.07 -21.71
CA TYR A 191 1.97 -8.03 -21.94
C TYR A 191 1.02 -8.08 -20.75
N LEU A 192 1.52 -7.90 -19.52
CA LEU A 192 0.66 -7.78 -18.34
C LEU A 192 -0.23 -6.54 -18.43
N ILE A 193 0.32 -5.41 -18.86
CA ILE A 193 -0.44 -4.17 -19.05
C ILE A 193 -1.51 -4.36 -20.15
N LYS A 194 -1.16 -5.01 -21.26
CA LYS A 194 -2.11 -5.35 -22.32
C LYS A 194 -3.25 -6.25 -21.79
N ALA A 195 -2.91 -7.31 -21.06
CA ALA A 195 -3.88 -8.23 -20.47
C ALA A 195 -4.84 -7.50 -19.51
N ILE A 196 -4.29 -6.72 -18.57
CA ILE A 196 -5.08 -5.90 -17.63
C ILE A 196 -6.08 -5.01 -18.38
N ARG A 197 -5.63 -4.32 -19.43
CA ARG A 197 -6.50 -3.44 -20.24
C ARG A 197 -7.65 -4.22 -20.88
N SER A 198 -7.38 -5.38 -21.46
CA SER A 198 -8.41 -6.24 -22.07
C SER A 198 -9.41 -6.73 -21.02
N THR A 199 -8.94 -7.18 -19.86
CA THR A 199 -9.81 -7.67 -18.78
C THR A 199 -10.65 -6.54 -18.17
N ASP A 200 -10.07 -5.34 -17.98
CA ASP A 200 -10.80 -4.19 -17.43
C ASP A 200 -11.87 -3.66 -18.40
N GLN A 201 -11.61 -3.69 -19.71
CA GLN A 201 -12.63 -3.39 -20.72
C GLN A 201 -13.80 -4.38 -20.65
N ALA A 202 -13.50 -5.68 -20.55
CA ALA A 202 -14.53 -6.72 -20.41
C ALA A 202 -15.37 -6.59 -19.13
N LYS A 203 -14.76 -6.12 -18.03
CA LYS A 203 -15.49 -5.86 -16.76
C LYS A 203 -16.36 -4.60 -16.79
N THR A 204 -16.02 -3.63 -17.63
CA THR A 204 -16.73 -2.34 -17.72
C THR A 204 -17.96 -2.42 -18.63
N PHE A 205 -18.00 -3.39 -19.55
CA PHE A 205 -19.14 -3.69 -20.40
C PHE A 205 -19.49 -5.18 -20.32
N PRO A 206 -20.19 -5.64 -19.28
CA PRO A 206 -20.79 -6.97 -19.30
C PRO A 206 -21.90 -6.98 -20.35
N ILE A 207 -21.74 -7.80 -21.39
CA ILE A 207 -22.78 -8.09 -22.39
C ILE A 207 -23.86 -8.96 -21.75
#